data_AF-A0A495J288-F1
#
_entry.id   AF-A0A495J288-F1
#
_cell.length_a   1.000
_cell.length_b   1.000
_cell.length_c   1.000
_cell.angle_alpha   90.00
_cell.angle_beta   90.00
_cell.angle_gamma   90.00
#
_symmetry.space_group_name_H-M   'P 1'
#
loop_
_entity.id
_entity.type
_entity.pdbx_description
1 polymer ?
#
loop_
_entity_poly.entity_id
_entity_poly.type
_entity_poly.pdbx_seq_one_letter_code
_entity_poly.pdbx_strand_id
1 'polypeptide(L)'
;MKKILLILLLSITAFTVKAQNMTFDETVKYINDKIDTSRWSKITVTRNGTVTAGDKTVNLFDLPETHIAFYSQYDKGIAIWFNHPYYVSLALDSSIGRITIGGFSVEKDAERVYNALVYLRSLCTKSKDPFDK
;
A
#
# COMPACT_ATOMS: atom_id res chain seq x y z
N MET A 1 -18.06 32.50 0.82
CA MET A 1 -16.87 31.63 0.70
C MET A 1 -16.61 30.69 1.89
N LYS A 2 -17.35 30.76 3.02
CA LYS A 2 -17.17 29.84 4.17
C LYS A 2 -17.76 28.43 3.98
N LYS A 3 -18.76 28.26 3.10
CA LYS A 3 -19.47 26.98 2.90
C LYS A 3 -18.67 25.95 2.08
N ILE A 4 -17.80 26.39 1.18
CA ILE A 4 -16.97 25.48 0.34
C ILE A 4 -15.83 24.87 1.18
N LEU A 5 -15.25 25.65 2.09
CA LEU A 5 -14.17 25.19 2.98
C LEU A 5 -14.64 24.05 3.91
N LEU A 6 -15.89 24.12 4.37
CA LEU A 6 -16.48 23.10 5.25
C LEU A 6 -16.73 21.77 4.53
N ILE A 7 -17.14 21.81 3.25
CA ILE A 7 -17.37 20.60 2.43
C ILE A 7 -16.03 19.92 2.10
N LEU A 8 -14.98 20.69 1.83
CA LEU A 8 -13.62 20.16 1.64
C LEU A 8 -13.08 19.52 2.93
N LEU A 9 -13.27 20.15 4.09
CA LEU A 9 -12.86 19.55 5.37
C LEU A 9 -13.62 18.25 5.67
N LEU A 10 -14.94 18.21 5.44
CA LEU A 10 -15.76 17.02 5.70
C LEU A 10 -15.46 15.86 4.76
N SER A 11 -15.11 16.14 3.51
CA SER A 11 -14.71 15.10 2.56
C SER A 11 -13.34 14.52 2.90
N ILE A 12 -12.38 15.35 3.35
CA ILE A 12 -11.08 14.87 3.82
C ILE A 12 -11.24 13.96 5.06
N THR A 13 -12.04 14.36 6.04
CA THR A 13 -12.24 13.54 7.26
C THR A 13 -13.01 12.24 6.99
N ALA A 14 -13.98 12.22 6.06
CA ALA A 14 -14.71 10.99 5.71
C ALA A 14 -13.80 9.91 5.11
N PHE A 15 -12.77 10.28 4.35
CA PHE A 15 -11.78 9.33 3.84
C PHE A 15 -10.83 8.85 4.95
N THR A 16 -10.38 9.74 5.84
CA THR A 16 -9.49 9.37 6.95
C THR A 16 -10.19 8.44 7.95
N VAL A 17 -11.48 8.66 8.24
CA VAL A 17 -12.27 7.81 9.14
C VAL A 17 -12.59 6.45 8.51
N LYS A 18 -12.82 6.38 7.19
CA LYS A 18 -13.03 5.09 6.50
C LYS A 18 -11.79 4.21 6.52
N ALA A 19 -10.59 4.78 6.36
CA ALA A 19 -9.35 4.00 6.41
C ALA A 19 -9.06 3.44 7.82
N GLN A 20 -9.48 4.12 8.88
CA GLN A 20 -9.34 3.64 10.27
C GLN A 20 -10.28 2.48 10.62
N ASN A 21 -11.33 2.23 9.83
CA ASN A 21 -12.36 1.21 10.10
C ASN A 21 -12.37 0.04 9.09
N MET A 22 -11.44 -0.01 8.13
CA MET A 22 -11.40 -1.14 7.20
C MET A 22 -10.90 -2.40 7.91
N THR A 23 -11.63 -3.49 7.76
CA THR A 23 -11.18 -4.81 8.19
C THR A 23 -10.01 -5.31 7.32
N PHE A 24 -9.36 -6.39 7.76
CA PHE A 24 -8.34 -7.10 6.98
C PHE A 24 -8.86 -7.43 5.56
N ASP A 25 -10.05 -8.02 5.48
CA ASP A 25 -10.64 -8.48 4.23
C ASP A 25 -11.04 -7.32 3.32
N GLU A 26 -11.58 -6.23 3.87
CA GLU A 26 -11.90 -5.03 3.10
C GLU A 26 -10.66 -4.35 2.54
N THR A 27 -9.57 -4.33 3.32
CA THR A 27 -8.29 -3.77 2.89
C THR A 27 -7.69 -4.59 1.75
N VAL A 28 -7.67 -5.92 1.89
CA VAL A 28 -7.19 -6.84 0.85
C VAL A 28 -8.00 -6.69 -0.42
N LYS A 29 -9.34 -6.68 -0.31
CA LYS A 29 -10.23 -6.48 -1.46
C LYS A 29 -9.94 -5.15 -2.15
N TYR A 30 -9.82 -4.06 -1.39
CA TYR A 30 -9.53 -2.75 -1.94
C TYR A 30 -8.22 -2.72 -2.74
N ILE A 31 -7.17 -3.33 -2.21
CA ILE A 31 -5.86 -3.39 -2.87
C ILE A 31 -5.96 -4.16 -4.19
N ASN A 32 -6.56 -5.34 -4.18
CA ASN A 32 -6.71 -6.16 -5.39
C ASN A 32 -7.56 -5.44 -6.45
N ASP A 33 -8.72 -4.88 -6.07
CA ASP A 33 -9.61 -4.12 -6.98
C ASP A 33 -8.87 -2.95 -7.67
N LYS A 34 -7.97 -2.27 -6.93
CA LYS A 34 -7.19 -1.15 -7.45
C LYS A 34 -6.00 -1.57 -8.30
N ILE A 35 -5.34 -2.67 -7.96
CA ILE A 35 -4.22 -3.17 -8.75
C ILE A 35 -4.69 -3.77 -10.08
N ASP A 36 -5.82 -4.49 -10.09
CA ASP A 36 -6.39 -5.09 -11.30
C ASP A 36 -6.71 -4.06 -12.39
N THR A 37 -6.98 -2.81 -11.98
CA THR A 37 -7.25 -1.69 -12.88
C THR A 37 -6.02 -0.84 -13.20
N SER A 38 -4.86 -1.18 -12.63
CA SER A 38 -3.60 -0.45 -12.82
C SER A 38 -2.77 -1.01 -13.97
N ARG A 39 -1.78 -0.24 -14.44
CA ARG A 39 -0.85 -0.71 -15.47
C ARG A 39 0.21 -1.64 -14.86
N TRP A 40 0.48 -2.74 -15.56
CA TRP A 40 1.68 -3.60 -15.43
C TRP A 40 1.74 -4.57 -14.26
N SER A 41 0.62 -4.86 -13.62
CA SER A 41 0.61 -5.75 -12.44
C SER A 41 -0.58 -6.72 -12.49
N LYS A 42 -0.26 -8.01 -12.59
CA LYS A 42 -1.15 -9.10 -12.19
C LYS A 42 -0.67 -9.56 -10.82
N ILE A 43 -1.19 -8.92 -9.78
CA ILE A 43 -0.72 -9.16 -8.42
C ILE A 43 -1.89 -9.56 -7.56
N THR A 44 -1.64 -10.52 -6.68
CA THR A 44 -2.62 -10.94 -5.69
C THR A 44 -2.06 -10.65 -4.32
N VAL A 45 -2.82 -9.89 -3.55
CA VAL A 45 -2.61 -9.67 -2.13
C VAL A 45 -3.59 -10.55 -1.35
N THR A 46 -3.11 -11.25 -0.34
CA THR A 46 -3.92 -12.11 0.52
C THR A 46 -4.02 -11.55 1.94
N ARG A 47 -4.94 -12.11 2.73
CA ARG A 47 -5.19 -11.71 4.13
C ARG A 47 -3.98 -11.85 5.06
N ASN A 48 -3.06 -12.75 4.77
CA ASN A 48 -1.83 -12.94 5.56
C ASN A 48 -0.66 -12.09 5.03
N GLY A 49 -0.95 -11.01 4.30
CA GLY A 49 0.06 -10.09 3.78
C GLY A 49 0.94 -10.70 2.68
N THR A 50 0.60 -11.87 2.13
CA THR A 50 1.34 -12.44 1.01
C THR A 50 0.96 -11.69 -0.26
N VAL A 51 1.98 -11.23 -0.98
CA VAL A 51 1.87 -10.52 -2.25
C VAL A 51 2.57 -11.35 -3.31
N THR A 52 1.82 -11.79 -4.31
CA THR A 52 2.35 -12.56 -5.45
C THR A 52 2.29 -11.73 -6.71
N ALA A 53 3.42 -11.58 -7.40
CA ALA A 53 3.57 -10.84 -8.65
C ALA A 53 4.36 -11.67 -9.66
N GLY A 54 3.66 -12.32 -10.59
CA GLY A 54 4.29 -13.30 -11.48
C GLY A 54 4.84 -14.50 -10.70
N ASP A 55 6.14 -14.74 -10.81
CA ASP A 55 6.89 -15.80 -10.12
C ASP A 55 7.42 -15.39 -8.74
N LYS A 56 7.25 -14.11 -8.37
CA LYS A 56 7.74 -13.58 -7.10
C LYS A 56 6.64 -13.57 -6.06
N THR A 57 6.96 -14.06 -4.87
CA THR A 57 6.10 -13.99 -3.70
C THR A 57 6.87 -13.35 -2.55
N VAL A 58 6.26 -12.37 -1.88
CA VAL A 58 6.81 -11.70 -0.72
C VAL A 58 5.73 -11.56 0.35
N ASN A 59 6.12 -11.57 1.62
CA ASN A 59 5.21 -11.21 2.71
C ASN A 59 5.46 -9.75 3.13
N LEU A 60 4.40 -8.95 3.21
CA LEU A 60 4.47 -7.56 3.65
C LEU A 60 5.09 -7.41 5.04
N PHE A 61 4.97 -8.40 5.92
CA PHE A 61 5.49 -8.33 7.30
C PHE A 61 7.00 -8.60 7.38
N ASP A 62 7.56 -9.26 6.36
CA ASP A 62 8.97 -9.62 6.27
C ASP A 62 9.77 -8.59 5.45
N LEU A 63 9.13 -7.50 5.04
CA LEU A 63 9.77 -6.49 4.22
C LEU A 63 10.94 -5.82 4.97
N PRO A 64 12.11 -5.73 4.34
CA PRO A 64 13.28 -5.13 4.94
C PRO A 64 13.10 -3.61 5.12
N GLU A 65 13.85 -3.06 6.08
CA GLU A 65 14.02 -1.62 6.16
C GLU A 65 15.10 -1.18 5.15
N THR A 66 14.64 -0.57 4.06
CA THR A 66 15.44 -0.13 2.92
C THR A 66 15.25 1.36 2.66
N HIS A 67 16.22 2.20 3.01
CA HIS A 67 16.13 3.61 2.66
C HIS A 67 16.66 3.85 1.24
N ILE A 68 15.79 4.26 0.30
CA ILE A 68 16.19 4.54 -1.09
C ILE A 68 15.83 5.99 -1.42
N ALA A 69 16.81 6.76 -1.89
CA ALA A 69 16.71 8.22 -2.09
C ALA A 69 15.70 8.68 -3.16
N PHE A 70 15.16 7.76 -3.98
CA PHE A 70 14.31 8.07 -5.13
C PHE A 70 12.80 7.95 -4.86
N TYR A 71 12.39 7.76 -3.61
CA TYR A 71 10.99 7.53 -3.23
C TYR A 71 10.30 8.78 -2.69
N SER A 72 9.05 8.99 -3.10
CA SER A 72 8.20 10.08 -2.61
C SER A 72 7.64 9.78 -1.22
N GLN A 73 7.31 8.51 -0.99
CA GLN A 73 6.84 7.98 0.27
C GLN A 73 7.46 6.60 0.47
N TYR A 74 7.80 6.29 1.71
CA TYR A 74 8.48 5.06 2.06
C TYR A 74 8.13 4.62 3.48
N ASP A 75 7.84 3.33 3.63
CA ASP A 75 7.56 2.70 4.91
C ASP A 75 7.86 1.19 4.85
N LYS A 76 8.92 0.77 5.54
CA LYS A 76 9.48 -0.62 5.59
C LYS A 76 9.26 -1.44 4.32
N GLY A 77 10.05 -1.15 3.29
CA GLY A 77 10.05 -1.81 1.99
C GLY A 77 8.90 -1.42 1.06
N ILE A 78 7.85 -0.75 1.54
CA ILE A 78 6.74 -0.24 0.71
C ILE A 78 7.11 1.17 0.24
N ALA A 79 7.01 1.45 -1.05
CA ALA A 79 7.42 2.74 -1.61
C ALA A 79 6.53 3.24 -2.74
N ILE A 80 6.45 4.56 -2.88
CA ILE A 80 5.94 5.24 -4.08
C ILE A 80 7.11 5.92 -4.81
N TRP A 81 7.16 5.75 -6.13
CA TRP A 81 8.14 6.39 -7.01
C TRP A 81 7.63 7.74 -7.50
N PHE A 82 8.48 8.78 -7.45
CA PHE A 82 8.14 10.15 -7.84
C PHE A 82 8.01 10.39 -9.36
N ASN A 83 8.25 9.36 -10.19
CA ASN A 83 8.17 9.49 -11.64
C ASN A 83 6.80 9.04 -12.15
N HIS A 84 6.23 9.79 -13.09
CA HIS A 84 5.01 9.41 -13.78
C HIS A 84 5.26 8.26 -14.78
N PRO A 85 4.37 7.24 -14.84
CA PRO A 85 3.25 7.00 -13.93
C PRO A 85 3.72 6.61 -12.51
N TYR A 86 3.00 7.07 -11.48
CA TYR A 86 3.34 6.80 -10.08
C TYR A 86 3.34 5.31 -9.80
N TYR A 87 4.50 4.76 -9.43
CA TYR A 87 4.63 3.34 -9.15
C TYR A 87 4.58 3.08 -7.66
N VAL A 88 3.69 2.18 -7.24
CA VAL A 88 3.77 1.56 -5.92
C VAL A 88 4.66 0.33 -6.05
N SER A 89 5.59 0.13 -5.12
CA SER A 89 6.53 -1.00 -5.17
C SER A 89 6.85 -1.56 -3.80
N LEU A 90 7.29 -2.83 -3.77
CA LEU A 90 7.84 -3.51 -2.60
C LEU A 90 9.32 -3.81 -2.83
N ALA A 91 10.18 -3.48 -1.87
CA ALA A 91 11.58 -3.90 -1.84
C ALA A 91 11.66 -5.37 -1.40
N LEU A 92 12.47 -6.16 -2.10
CA LEU A 92 12.68 -7.58 -1.79
C LEU A 92 13.80 -7.82 -0.79
N ASP A 93 14.80 -6.93 -0.81
CA ASP A 93 16.00 -6.97 0.00
C ASP A 93 16.54 -5.53 0.12
N SER A 94 17.64 -5.34 0.84
CA SER A 94 18.33 -4.04 0.96
C SER A 94 19.00 -3.55 -0.32
N SER A 95 18.91 -4.30 -1.42
CA SER A 95 19.38 -3.91 -2.74
C SER A 95 18.27 -3.26 -3.58
N ILE A 96 18.52 -3.06 -4.88
CA ILE A 96 17.58 -2.42 -5.82
C ILE A 96 16.44 -3.40 -6.23
N GLY A 97 16.46 -4.64 -5.73
CA GLY A 97 15.45 -5.67 -6.01
C GLY A 97 14.05 -5.23 -5.59
N ARG A 98 13.13 -5.14 -6.54
CA ARG A 98 11.76 -4.67 -6.30
C ARG A 98 10.69 -5.44 -7.06
N ILE A 99 9.49 -5.44 -6.50
CA ILE A 99 8.23 -5.78 -7.16
C ILE A 99 7.47 -4.49 -7.39
N THR A 100 7.14 -4.17 -8.65
CA THR A 100 6.19 -3.09 -8.95
C THR A 100 4.78 -3.60 -8.73
N ILE A 101 4.06 -2.98 -7.80
CA ILE A 101 2.69 -3.34 -7.40
C ILE A 101 1.64 -2.79 -8.37
N GLY A 102 1.91 -1.64 -8.96
CA GLY A 102 1.06 -1.05 -9.97
C GLY A 102 1.55 0.32 -10.39
N GLY A 103 1.26 0.69 -11.64
CA GLY A 103 1.49 2.03 -12.17
C GLY A 103 0.18 2.81 -12.28
N PHE A 104 0.14 3.99 -11.65
CA PHE A 104 -1.05 4.84 -11.58
C PHE A 104 -0.81 6.16 -12.32
N SER A 105 -1.81 6.63 -13.07
CA SER A 105 -1.76 7.93 -13.73
C SER A 105 -2.07 9.10 -12.80
N VAL A 106 -2.62 8.82 -11.61
CA VAL A 106 -3.01 9.82 -10.60
C VAL A 106 -2.26 9.53 -9.31
N GLU A 107 -1.53 10.51 -8.79
CA GLU A 107 -0.71 10.39 -7.57
C GLU A 107 -1.52 9.87 -6.41
N LYS A 108 -2.69 10.49 -6.18
CA LYS A 108 -3.60 10.16 -5.10
C LYS A 108 -4.09 8.71 -5.12
N ASP A 109 -4.19 8.08 -6.30
CA ASP A 109 -4.56 6.67 -6.37
C ASP A 109 -3.38 5.77 -5.96
N ALA A 110 -2.15 6.12 -6.36
CA ALA A 110 -0.94 5.44 -5.85
C ALA A 110 -0.80 5.60 -4.33
N GLU A 111 -1.02 6.80 -3.80
CA GLU A 111 -0.99 7.08 -2.35
C GLU A 111 -2.02 6.24 -1.59
N ARG A 112 -3.22 6.07 -2.13
CA ARG A 112 -4.26 5.27 -1.47
C ARG A 112 -3.90 3.79 -1.44
N VAL A 113 -3.34 3.25 -2.52
CA VAL A 113 -2.88 1.85 -2.56
C VAL A 113 -1.68 1.65 -1.63
N TYR A 114 -0.72 2.57 -1.64
CA TYR A 114 0.39 2.60 -0.68
C TYR A 114 -0.10 2.57 0.76
N ASN A 115 -0.99 3.49 1.14
CA ASN A 115 -1.53 3.56 2.49
C ASN A 115 -2.31 2.29 2.87
N ALA A 116 -3.02 1.68 1.92
CA ALA A 116 -3.71 0.41 2.15
C ALA A 116 -2.72 -0.75 2.42
N LEU A 117 -1.60 -0.83 1.70
CA LEU A 117 -0.55 -1.82 1.95
C LEU A 117 0.12 -1.60 3.32
N VAL A 118 0.43 -0.35 3.66
CA VAL A 118 0.97 0.03 4.99
C VAL A 118 -0.01 -0.35 6.09
N TYR A 119 -1.30 -0.04 5.90
CA TYR A 119 -2.34 -0.38 6.86
C TYR A 119 -2.49 -1.90 7.01
N LEU A 120 -2.54 -2.65 5.90
CA LEU A 120 -2.57 -4.11 5.92
C LEU A 120 -1.38 -4.69 6.69
N ARG A 121 -0.18 -4.12 6.49
CA ARG A 121 1.01 -4.47 7.26
C ARG A 121 0.82 -4.25 8.76
N SER A 122 0.25 -3.11 9.14
CA SER A 122 -0.02 -2.74 10.53
C SER A 122 -1.09 -3.60 11.21
N LEU A 123 -1.98 -4.23 10.45
CA LEU A 123 -3.00 -5.09 11.02
C LEU A 123 -2.41 -6.42 11.54
N CYS A 124 -1.28 -6.87 10.99
CA CYS A 124 -0.68 -8.13 11.41
C CYS A 124 0.27 -8.00 12.61
N THR A 125 0.78 -6.81 12.92
CA THR A 125 1.42 -6.58 14.23
C THR A 125 0.44 -6.74 15.39
N LYS A 126 -0.87 -6.64 15.14
CA LYS A 126 -1.92 -7.00 16.11
C LYS A 126 -2.19 -8.51 16.19
N SER A 127 -1.73 -9.29 15.20
CA SER A 127 -1.96 -10.73 15.05
C SER A 127 -0.70 -11.57 15.32
N LYS A 128 0.42 -10.98 15.78
CA LYS A 128 1.56 -11.79 16.23
C LYS A 128 1.04 -12.79 17.25
N ASP A 129 1.28 -14.07 16.99
CA ASP A 129 0.91 -15.15 17.88
C ASP A 129 1.42 -14.78 19.29
N PRO A 130 0.56 -14.79 20.33
CA PRO A 130 0.99 -14.50 21.70
C PRO A 130 2.10 -15.45 22.19
N PHE A 131 2.40 -16.52 21.46
CA PHE A 131 3.45 -17.49 21.73
C PHE A 131 4.74 -17.29 20.90
N ASP A 132 4.75 -16.43 19.88
CA ASP A 132 5.97 -16.05 19.15
C ASP A 132 6.76 -15.00 19.95
N LYS A 133 7.68 -15.47 20.81
CA LYS A 133 8.66 -14.65 21.56
C LYS A 133 9.98 -14.54 20.82
#